data_AF-A0A0G0B8X4-F1
#
_entry.id   AF-A0A0G0B8X4-F1
#
_cell.length_a   1.000
_cell.length_b   1.000
_cell.length_c   1.000
_cell.angle_alpha   90.00
_cell.angle_beta   90.00
_cell.angle_gamma   90.00
#
_symmetry.space_group_name_H-M   'P 1'
#
loop_
_entity.id
_entity.type
_entity.pdbx_description
1 polymer ?
#
loop_
_entity_poly.entity_id
_entity_poly.type
_entity_poly.pdbx_seq_one_letter_code
_entity_poly.pdbx_strand_id
1 'polypeptide(L)'
;MKYYLSSYKLGNETELKVQGASVELLNLKEYFGKEKDLRKKLLNLGGLYVSGGNTFILRQAMKLSGLDKIILEMFDRKDFLYIGYSAGVCVITPSLKPYAITDNAMDFPYEQIKEQIWEGLNILDFIFQPHYKSDHPES
;
A
#
# COMPACT_ATOMS: atom_id res chain seq x y z
N MET A 1 -13.86 -11.52 11.28
CA MET A 1 -12.75 -11.37 10.30
C MET A 1 -11.98 -10.11 10.65
N LYS A 2 -10.65 -10.19 10.82
CA LYS A 2 -9.81 -9.04 11.20
C LYS A 2 -9.22 -8.40 9.93
N TYR A 3 -9.27 -7.07 9.84
CA TYR A 3 -8.76 -6.27 8.72
C TYR A 3 -7.75 -5.25 9.25
N TYR A 4 -6.83 -4.77 8.41
CA TYR A 4 -5.84 -3.78 8.83
C TYR A 4 -5.84 -2.55 7.94
N LEU A 5 -5.55 -1.40 8.55
CA LEU A 5 -5.24 -0.16 7.87
C LEU A 5 -3.72 -0.04 7.77
N SER A 6 -3.17 -0.11 6.57
CA SER A 6 -1.76 0.17 6.31
C SER A 6 -1.59 1.59 5.80
N SER A 7 -0.79 2.37 6.52
CA SER A 7 -0.42 3.74 6.16
C SER A 7 1.06 3.98 6.45
N TYR A 8 1.67 4.89 5.69
CA TYR A 8 3.06 5.33 5.93
C TYR A 8 3.14 6.64 6.75
N LYS A 9 2.01 7.35 6.86
CA LYS A 9 1.76 8.46 7.78
C LYS A 9 0.77 7.99 8.85
N LEU A 10 0.91 8.46 10.09
CA LEU A 10 -0.16 8.40 11.09
C LEU A 10 -1.29 9.32 10.59
N GLY A 11 -2.16 8.82 9.72
CA GLY A 11 -3.43 9.46 9.41
C GLY A 11 -4.37 9.26 10.59
N ASN A 12 -5.22 10.26 10.86
CA ASN A 12 -6.25 10.20 11.90
C ASN A 12 -6.98 8.85 11.87
N GLU A 13 -7.30 8.31 13.04
CA GLU A 13 -7.82 6.94 13.31
C GLU A 13 -9.19 6.59 12.67
N THR A 14 -9.56 7.15 11.52
CA THR A 14 -10.97 7.35 11.15
C THR A 14 -11.39 6.91 9.74
N GLU A 15 -10.51 6.44 8.85
CA GLU A 15 -10.94 6.18 7.47
C GLU A 15 -11.71 4.87 7.22
N LEU A 16 -11.54 3.83 8.04
CA LEU A 16 -12.26 2.57 7.84
C LEU A 16 -13.01 2.11 9.09
N LYS A 17 -14.31 2.40 9.15
CA LYS A 17 -15.27 1.68 10.01
C LYS A 17 -16.00 0.65 9.18
N VAL A 18 -15.48 -0.57 9.14
CA VAL A 18 -16.19 -1.70 8.52
C VAL A 18 -17.11 -2.31 9.58
N GLN A 19 -18.43 -2.25 9.37
CA GLN A 19 -19.39 -2.84 10.29
C GLN A 19 -19.15 -4.35 10.41
N GLY A 20 -19.02 -4.85 11.64
CA GLY A 20 -18.75 -6.28 11.91
C GLY A 20 -17.29 -6.72 11.76
N ALA A 21 -16.35 -5.78 11.54
CA ALA A 21 -14.92 -6.05 11.42
C ALA A 21 -14.13 -5.44 12.60
N SER A 22 -13.10 -6.17 13.05
CA SER A 22 -12.07 -5.62 13.93
C SER A 22 -10.94 -5.08 13.06
N VAL A 23 -10.61 -3.80 13.23
CA VAL A 23 -9.54 -3.11 12.50
C VAL A 23 -8.37 -2.87 13.43
N GLU A 24 -7.15 -3.15 12.96
CA GLU A 24 -5.92 -2.80 13.66
C GLU A 24 -4.99 -2.02 12.71
N LEU A 25 -4.20 -1.10 13.25
CA LEU A 25 -3.25 -0.32 12.46
C LEU A 25 -2.01 -1.17 12.14
N LEU A 26 -1.56 -1.12 10.88
CA LEU A 26 -0.34 -1.77 10.40
C LEU A 26 0.64 -0.73 9.85
N ASN A 27 1.55 -0.24 10.69
CA ASN A 27 2.61 0.66 10.25
C ASN A 27 3.78 -0.13 9.66
N LEU A 28 4.00 -0.04 8.34
CA LEU A 28 5.05 -0.80 7.64
C LEU A 28 6.46 -0.49 8.14
N LYS A 29 6.69 0.72 8.68
CA LYS A 29 8.01 1.12 9.20
C LYS A 29 8.47 0.22 10.34
N GLU A 30 7.54 -0.31 11.14
CA GLU A 30 7.85 -1.21 12.26
C GLU A 30 8.39 -2.58 11.79
N TYR A 31 8.15 -2.90 10.53
CA TYR A 31 8.50 -4.17 9.89
C TYR A 31 9.63 -4.06 8.88
N PHE A 32 10.32 -2.92 8.77
CA PHE A 32 11.49 -2.80 7.90
C PHE A 32 12.56 -3.82 8.29
N GLY A 33 12.97 -4.66 7.32
CA GLY A 33 13.88 -5.79 7.56
C GLY A 33 13.28 -6.97 8.34
N LYS A 34 11.98 -6.95 8.64
CA LYS A 34 11.26 -7.97 9.43
C LYS A 34 10.15 -8.66 8.63
N GLU A 35 10.44 -9.02 7.38
CA GLU A 35 9.47 -9.65 6.45
C GLU A 35 8.77 -10.87 7.10
N LYS A 36 9.49 -11.70 7.86
CA LYS A 36 8.93 -12.88 8.53
C LYS A 36 7.87 -12.53 9.58
N ASP A 37 8.09 -11.46 10.35
CA ASP A 37 7.15 -11.02 11.39
C ASP A 37 5.90 -10.42 10.77
N LEU A 38 6.09 -9.61 9.71
CA LEU A 38 4.97 -9.04 8.94
C LEU A 38 4.12 -10.16 8.32
N ARG A 39 4.77 -11.14 7.69
CA ARG A 39 4.11 -12.30 7.09
C ARG A 39 3.30 -13.07 8.12
N LYS A 40 3.89 -13.37 9.28
CA LYS A 40 3.19 -14.06 10.38
C LYS A 40 1.96 -13.28 10.84
N LYS A 41 2.06 -11.95 10.90
CA LYS A 41 0.92 -11.09 11.23
C LYS A 41 -0.17 -11.18 10.17
N LEU A 42 0.18 -10.98 8.90
CA LEU A 42 -0.76 -10.97 7.76
C LEU A 42 -1.48 -12.31 7.53
N LEU A 43 -0.82 -13.44 7.80
CA LEU A 43 -1.42 -14.76 7.63
C LEU A 43 -2.65 -14.99 8.51
N ASN A 44 -2.73 -14.33 9.66
CA ASN A 44 -3.84 -14.47 10.61
C ASN A 44 -5.03 -13.55 10.29
N LEU A 45 -5.00 -12.86 9.15
CA LEU A 45 -5.96 -11.81 8.79
C LEU A 45 -6.85 -12.23 7.64
N GLY A 46 -8.02 -11.60 7.60
CA GLY A 46 -8.94 -11.73 6.46
C GLY A 46 -8.76 -10.65 5.41
N GLY A 47 -7.95 -9.61 5.66
CA GLY A 47 -7.68 -8.61 4.65
C GLY A 47 -6.78 -7.47 5.09
N LEU A 48 -6.40 -6.67 4.11
CA LEU A 48 -5.52 -5.51 4.20
C LEU A 48 -6.12 -4.36 3.42
N TYR A 49 -6.41 -3.26 4.09
CA TYR A 49 -6.70 -1.97 3.49
C TYR A 49 -5.41 -1.14 3.45
N VAL A 50 -5.04 -0.65 2.27
CA VAL A 50 -3.88 0.20 2.04
C VAL A 50 -4.36 1.60 1.71
N SER A 51 -4.10 2.52 2.63
CA SER A 51 -4.48 3.93 2.54
C SER A 51 -3.70 4.69 1.46
N GLY A 52 -4.19 5.90 1.15
CA GLY A 52 -3.61 6.80 0.15
C GLY A 52 -2.39 7.59 0.65
N GLY A 53 -2.01 8.59 -0.14
CA GLY A 53 -0.84 9.44 0.03
C GLY A 53 0.10 9.30 -1.16
N ASN A 54 1.42 9.43 -0.96
CA ASN A 54 2.39 9.39 -2.05
C ASN A 54 2.70 7.93 -2.44
N THR A 55 2.42 7.59 -3.70
CA THR A 55 2.62 6.26 -4.29
C THR A 55 4.08 5.78 -4.20
N PHE A 56 5.05 6.66 -4.44
CA PHE A 56 6.47 6.32 -4.40
C PHE A 56 6.96 6.04 -2.98
N ILE A 57 6.49 6.81 -1.98
CA ILE A 57 6.82 6.55 -0.58
C ILE A 57 6.21 5.22 -0.11
N LEU A 58 4.95 4.96 -0.46
CA LEU A 58 4.31 3.69 -0.15
C LEU A 58 5.06 2.51 -0.78
N ARG A 59 5.44 2.61 -2.07
CA ARG A 59 6.21 1.58 -2.76
C ARG A 59 7.55 1.30 -2.07
N GLN A 60 8.25 2.32 -1.59
CA GLN A 60 9.48 2.15 -0.80
C GLN A 60 9.20 1.40 0.52
N ALA A 61 8.16 1.78 1.26
CA ALA A 61 7.81 1.12 2.51
C ALA A 61 7.43 -0.35 2.30
N MET A 62 6.73 -0.68 1.20
CA MET A 62 6.42 -2.06 0.82
C MET A 62 7.68 -2.86 0.53
N LYS A 63 8.65 -2.28 -0.18
CA LYS A 63 9.95 -2.92 -0.48
C LYS A 63 10.72 -3.23 0.79
N LEU A 64 10.83 -2.25 1.69
CA LEU A 64 11.63 -2.36 2.92
C LEU A 64 11.01 -3.31 3.95
N SER A 65 9.68 -3.37 4.01
CA SER A 65 8.96 -4.30 4.90
C SER A 65 8.80 -5.71 4.32
N GLY A 66 8.96 -5.86 2.99
CA GLY A 66 8.69 -7.09 2.26
C GLY A 66 7.20 -7.33 1.99
N LEU A 67 6.33 -6.35 2.24
CA LEU A 67 4.90 -6.44 1.93
C LEU A 67 4.66 -6.68 0.43
N ASP A 68 5.50 -6.13 -0.45
CA ASP A 68 5.38 -6.31 -1.90
C ASP A 68 5.42 -7.80 -2.31
N LYS A 69 6.34 -8.57 -1.74
CA LYS A 69 6.42 -10.02 -1.96
C LYS A 69 5.25 -10.76 -1.32
N ILE A 70 4.93 -10.42 -0.06
CA ILE A 70 3.89 -11.13 0.69
C ILE A 70 2.53 -11.03 -0.01
N ILE A 71 2.18 -9.85 -0.53
CA ILE A 71 0.93 -9.67 -1.28
C ILE A 71 0.91 -10.55 -2.53
N LEU A 72 1.99 -10.59 -3.31
CA LEU A 72 2.06 -11.41 -4.51
C LEU A 72 1.87 -12.91 -4.20
N GLU A 73 2.46 -13.39 -3.11
CA GLU A 73 2.31 -14.78 -2.68
C GLU A 73 0.92 -15.09 -2.11
N MET A 74 0.26 -14.09 -1.53
CA MET A 74 -1.07 -14.24 -0.92
C MET A 74 -2.21 -13.90 -1.89
N PHE A 75 -1.93 -13.45 -3.11
CA PHE A 75 -2.94 -12.91 -4.01
C PHE A 75 -4.04 -13.92 -4.36
N ASP A 76 -3.69 -15.20 -4.51
CA ASP A 76 -4.65 -16.27 -4.82
C ASP A 76 -5.41 -16.81 -3.60
N ARG A 77 -5.16 -16.28 -2.39
CA ARG A 77 -5.90 -16.69 -1.19
C ARG A 77 -7.34 -16.19 -1.24
N LYS A 78 -8.28 -17.14 -1.29
CA LYS A 78 -9.74 -16.87 -1.30
C LYS A 78 -10.27 -16.21 -0.03
N ASP A 79 -9.56 -16.31 1.08
CA ASP A 79 -9.94 -15.79 2.39
C ASP A 79 -9.20 -14.49 2.76
N PHE A 80 -8.52 -13.86 1.80
CA PHE A 80 -7.80 -12.62 2.00
C PHE A 80 -8.27 -11.53 1.03
N LEU A 81 -8.70 -10.40 1.57
CA LEU A 81 -9.15 -9.24 0.78
C LEU A 81 -8.10 -8.13 0.79
N TYR A 82 -7.63 -7.71 -0.37
CA TYR A 82 -6.87 -6.47 -0.54
C TYR A 82 -7.81 -5.33 -0.92
N ILE A 83 -7.75 -4.22 -0.20
CA ILE A 83 -8.50 -3.00 -0.51
C ILE A 83 -7.48 -1.86 -0.65
N GLY A 84 -7.37 -1.27 -1.83
CA GLY A 84 -6.52 -0.11 -2.05
C GLY A 84 -7.33 1.17 -2.12
N TYR A 85 -6.82 2.26 -1.55
CA TYR A 85 -7.32 3.62 -1.77
C TYR A 85 -6.21 4.51 -2.33
N SER A 86 -6.49 5.26 -3.40
CA SER A 86 -5.53 6.13 -4.10
C SER A 86 -4.20 5.41 -4.37
N ALA A 87 -3.09 5.84 -3.77
CA ALA A 87 -1.78 5.20 -3.86
C ALA A 87 -1.79 3.68 -3.59
N GLY A 88 -2.66 3.18 -2.71
CA GLY A 88 -2.82 1.75 -2.46
C GLY A 88 -3.29 0.97 -3.71
N VAL A 89 -4.03 1.60 -4.61
CA VAL A 89 -4.36 1.01 -5.92
C VAL A 89 -3.21 1.22 -6.91
N CYS A 90 -2.60 2.41 -6.92
CA CYS A 90 -1.50 2.73 -7.84
C CYS A 90 -0.33 1.75 -7.73
N VAL A 91 0.08 1.38 -6.50
CA VAL A 91 1.22 0.48 -6.28
C VAL A 91 1.03 -0.92 -6.83
N ILE A 92 -0.21 -1.39 -7.04
CA ILE A 92 -0.49 -2.73 -7.56
C ILE A 92 -0.63 -2.79 -9.09
N THR A 93 -0.46 -1.66 -9.79
CA THR A 93 -0.46 -1.57 -11.26
C THR A 93 0.90 -1.99 -11.86
N PRO A 94 1.05 -2.10 -13.19
CA PRO A 94 2.30 -2.53 -13.81
C PRO A 94 3.46 -1.52 -13.65
N SER A 95 3.17 -0.22 -13.69
CA SER A 95 4.20 0.83 -13.64
C SER A 95 3.73 2.05 -12.85
N LEU A 96 4.67 2.66 -12.12
CA LEU A 96 4.45 3.87 -11.35
C LEU A 96 4.84 5.16 -12.09
N LYS A 97 5.45 5.04 -13.28
CA LYS A 97 5.86 6.21 -14.09
C LYS A 97 4.72 7.20 -14.33
N PRO A 98 3.48 6.78 -14.65
CA PRO A 98 2.38 7.72 -14.88
C PRO A 98 2.03 8.58 -13.66
N TYR A 99 2.26 8.07 -12.44
CA TYR A 99 1.91 8.76 -11.20
C TYR A 99 2.90 9.86 -10.81
N ALA A 100 4.03 9.99 -11.51
CA ALA A 100 4.98 11.08 -11.29
C ALA A 100 4.40 12.47 -11.61
N ILE A 101 3.22 12.53 -12.25
CA ILE A 101 2.49 13.78 -12.51
C ILE A 101 1.68 14.25 -11.29
N THR A 102 1.29 13.34 -10.39
CA THR A 102 0.47 13.63 -9.19
C THR A 102 1.27 13.49 -7.89
N ASP A 103 2.24 12.57 -7.85
CA ASP A 103 3.07 12.29 -6.68
C ASP A 103 4.54 12.62 -6.94
N ASN A 104 5.23 13.15 -5.92
CA ASN A 104 6.66 13.43 -6.02
C ASN A 104 7.48 12.14 -5.99
N ALA A 105 8.04 11.75 -7.14
CA ALA A 105 8.94 10.60 -7.28
C ALA A 105 10.34 10.81 -6.68
N MET A 106 10.67 12.03 -6.25
CA MET A 106 11.96 12.37 -5.63
C MET A 106 11.90 12.36 -4.09
N ASP A 107 10.76 12.02 -3.50
CA ASP A 107 10.65 11.90 -2.04
C ASP A 107 11.26 10.58 -1.56
N PHE A 108 12.41 10.69 -0.88
CA PHE A 108 13.13 9.57 -0.27
C PHE A 108 13.19 9.70 1.25
N PRO A 109 12.07 9.47 1.97
CA PRO A 109 12.04 9.60 3.42
C PRO A 109 12.74 8.46 4.16
N TYR A 110 13.20 7.42 3.44
CA TYR A 110 13.85 6.24 4.00
C TYR A 110 15.29 6.13 3.49
N GLU A 111 16.27 6.22 4.38
CA GLU A 111 17.70 6.27 4.02
C GLU A 111 18.18 5.05 3.22
N GLN A 112 17.50 3.91 3.35
CA GLN A 112 17.79 2.67 2.66
C GLN A 112 17.46 2.69 1.17
N ILE A 113 16.61 3.63 0.72
CA ILE A 113 16.25 3.79 -0.70
C ILE A 113 16.73 5.16 -1.18
N LYS A 114 17.53 5.15 -2.24
CA LYS A 114 18.13 6.35 -2.84
C LYS A 114 17.75 6.52 -4.32
N GLU A 115 17.02 5.54 -4.87
CA GLU A 115 16.65 5.46 -6.28
C GLU A 115 15.17 5.10 -6.39
N GLN A 116 14.53 5.57 -7.47
CA GLN A 116 13.13 5.30 -7.72
C GLN A 116 12.88 3.82 -8.00
N ILE A 117 11.76 3.34 -7.48
CA ILE A 117 11.18 2.06 -7.87
C ILE A 117 10.04 2.39 -8.84
N TRP A 118 10.24 2.11 -10.12
CA TRP A 118 9.26 2.46 -11.17
C TRP A 118 8.26 1.34 -11.44
N GLU A 119 8.52 0.15 -10.93
CA GLU A 119 7.69 -1.03 -11.05
C GLU A 119 6.69 -1.08 -9.91
N GLY A 120 5.41 -1.18 -10.26
CA GLY A 120 4.38 -1.60 -9.31
C GLY A 120 4.42 -3.12 -9.12
N LEU A 121 3.40 -3.66 -8.44
CA LEU A 121 3.32 -5.11 -8.20
C LEU A 121 2.80 -5.89 -9.40
N ASN A 122 2.27 -5.20 -10.44
CA ASN A 122 1.75 -5.84 -11.64
C ASN A 122 0.66 -6.89 -11.34
N ILE A 123 -0.21 -6.59 -10.38
CA ILE A 123 -1.39 -7.39 -10.04
C ILE A 123 -2.56 -7.00 -10.94
N LEU A 124 -2.73 -5.69 -11.17
CA LEU A 124 -3.58 -5.19 -12.24
C LEU A 124 -2.79 -5.15 -13.55
N ASP A 125 -3.44 -5.44 -14.66
CA ASP A 125 -2.88 -5.41 -16.01
C ASP A 125 -3.06 -4.04 -16.71
N PHE A 126 -3.54 -3.04 -15.98
CA PHE A 126 -3.75 -1.67 -16.45
C PHE A 126 -3.23 -0.62 -15.45
N ILE A 127 -3.05 0.61 -15.94
CA ILE A 127 -2.73 1.78 -15.11
C ILE A 127 -4.03 2.38 -14.56
N PHE A 128 -4.08 2.60 -13.25
CA PHE A 128 -5.23 3.17 -12.56
C PHE A 128 -4.95 4.62 -12.22
N GLN A 129 -5.65 5.57 -12.84
CA GLN A 129 -5.50 6.98 -12.51
C GLN A 129 -6.58 7.40 -11.49
N PRO A 130 -6.24 7.56 -10.19
CA PRO A 130 -7.20 8.06 -9.20
C PRO A 130 -7.59 9.51 -9.51
N HIS A 131 -8.69 9.96 -8.92
CA HIS A 131 -9.10 11.39 -8.87
C HIS A 131 -9.32 12.08 -10.22
N TYR A 132 -9.43 11.31 -11.32
CA TYR A 132 -9.66 11.87 -12.65
C TYR A 132 -10.94 12.73 -12.70
N LYS A 133 -10.78 14.02 -13.02
CA LYS A 133 -11.85 15.04 -13.05
C LYS A 133 -12.60 15.20 -11.73
N SER A 134 -11.90 15.06 -10.60
CA SER A 134 -12.47 15.38 -9.29
C SER A 134 -12.05 16.78 -8.82
N ASP A 135 -12.77 17.34 -7.85
CA ASP A 135 -12.38 18.57 -7.15
C ASP A 135 -11.33 18.30 -6.04
N HIS A 136 -10.67 17.15 -6.06
CA HIS A 136 -9.62 16.82 -5.10
C HIS A 136 -8.32 17.55 -5.49
N PRO A 137 -7.54 18.10 -4.55
CA PRO A 137 -6.30 18.85 -4.85
C PRO A 137 -5.18 18.03 -5.54
N GLU A 138 -5.41 16.73 -5.74
CA GLU A 138 -4.50 15.79 -6.43
C GLU A 138 -4.96 15.45 -7.86
N SER A 139 -5.96 16.19 -8.41
CA SER A 139 -6.53 15.96 -9.76
C SER A 139 -5.79 16.70 -10.87
#